data_AF-A0A2V5UCX8-F1
#
_entry.id   AF-A0A2V5UCX8-F1
#
_cell.length_a   1.000
_cell.length_b   1.000
_cell.length_c   1.000
_cell.angle_alpha   90.00
_cell.angle_beta   90.00
_cell.angle_gamma   90.00
#
_symmetry.space_group_name_H-M   'P 1'
#
loop_
_entity.id
_entity.type
_entity.pdbx_description
1 polymer ?
#
loop_
_entity_poly.entity_id
_entity_poly.type
_entity_poly.pdbx_seq_one_letter_code
_entity_poly.pdbx_strand_id
1 'polypeptide(L)'
;MIMAYLYRKNRSPFWYIQYVDSDRKKHDKSTGFRADDPNDTIKAKILRAELEAKEYQRVPVVNGAAWDTWVPKFLVRHCQTRETFVRYEDAWKWIALWLQHQRIHAPRQLTYRLGVEYVDWRTHFKKRT
;
A
#
# COMPACT_ATOMS: atom_id res chain seq x y z
N MET A 1 6.66 13.97 1.80
CA MET A 1 6.40 13.16 3.01
C MET A 1 5.81 14.12 4.02
N ILE A 2 4.57 13.93 4.46
CA ILE A 2 3.97 14.77 5.50
C ILE A 2 3.85 13.85 6.71
N MET A 3 4.55 14.18 7.78
CA MET A 3 4.52 13.47 9.06
C MET A 3 3.60 14.24 10.00
N ALA A 4 2.77 13.54 10.77
CA ALA A 4 1.95 14.15 11.81
C ALA A 4 2.81 15.04 12.73
N TYR A 5 2.41 16.31 12.88
CA TYR A 5 3.18 17.30 13.65
C TYR A 5 2.33 17.99 14.71
N LEU A 6 2.97 18.24 15.86
CA LEU A 6 2.41 19.04 16.94
C LEU A 6 2.92 20.48 16.83
N TYR A 7 2.04 21.44 17.10
CA TYR A 7 2.39 22.84 17.10
C TYR A 7 1.52 23.63 18.08
N ARG A 8 1.90 24.89 18.32
CA ARG A 8 1.19 25.80 19.21
C ARG A 8 0.64 26.97 18.40
N LYS A 9 -0.60 27.38 18.68
CA LYS A 9 -1.17 28.62 18.14
C LYS A 9 -0.93 29.76 19.12
N ASN A 10 -0.61 30.95 18.60
CA ASN A 10 -0.53 32.15 19.42
C ASN A 10 -1.90 32.41 20.06
N ARG A 11 -1.93 32.59 21.39
CA ARG A 11 -3.14 32.81 22.23
C ARG A 11 -4.01 31.58 22.55
N SER A 12 -3.54 30.35 22.30
CA SER A 12 -4.23 29.15 22.78
C SER A 12 -3.34 28.39 23.79
N PRO A 13 -3.88 27.95 24.93
CA PRO A 13 -3.13 27.13 25.88
C PRO A 13 -2.95 25.69 25.41
N PHE A 14 -3.62 25.28 24.32
CA PHE A 14 -3.66 23.89 23.87
C PHE A 14 -2.63 23.56 22.79
N TRP A 15 -2.21 22.31 22.76
CA TRP A 15 -1.50 21.71 21.64
C TRP A 15 -2.45 21.52 20.45
N TYR A 16 -1.93 21.76 19.25
CA TYR A 16 -2.62 21.45 18.00
C TYR A 16 -1.85 20.37 17.25
N ILE A 17 -2.57 19.54 16.50
CA ILE A 17 -2.00 18.50 15.67
C ILE A 17 -2.50 18.63 14.25
N GLN A 18 -1.57 18.55 13.31
CA GLN A 18 -1.88 18.37 11.90
C GLN A 18 -1.41 16.99 11.46
N TYR A 19 -2.30 16.28 10.79
CA TYR A 19 -2.05 14.96 10.22
C TYR A 19 -2.85 14.81 8.94
N VAL A 20 -2.45 13.87 8.10
CA VAL A 20 -3.22 13.45 6.92
C VAL A 20 -4.04 12.25 7.35
N ASP A 21 -5.30 12.15 6.95
CA ASP A 21 -6.14 10.96 7.17
C ASP A 21 -6.08 9.96 6.00
N SER A 22 -6.58 8.74 6.17
CA SER A 22 -6.55 7.64 5.18
C SER A 22 -7.00 8.10 3.79
N ASP A 23 -7.96 9.01 3.72
CA ASP A 23 -8.51 9.59 2.49
C ASP A 23 -7.64 10.71 1.87
N ARG A 24 -6.38 10.84 2.30
CA ARG A 24 -5.44 11.89 1.89
C ARG A 24 -5.90 13.33 2.21
N LYS A 25 -6.90 13.49 3.08
CA LYS A 25 -7.33 14.80 3.56
C LYS A 25 -6.43 15.27 4.70
N LYS A 26 -6.06 16.55 4.67
CA LYS A 26 -5.32 17.18 5.76
C LYS A 26 -6.31 17.58 6.85
N HIS A 27 -6.01 17.22 8.08
CA HIS A 27 -6.76 17.63 9.26
C HIS A 27 -5.87 18.49 10.13
N ASP A 28 -6.42 19.60 10.60
CA ASP A 28 -5.85 20.45 11.63
C ASP A 28 -6.84 20.50 12.79
N LYS A 29 -6.46 19.99 13.97
CA LYS A 29 -7.33 19.97 15.14
C LYS A 29 -6.59 20.28 16.43
N SER A 30 -7.31 20.89 17.38
CA SER A 30 -6.85 20.99 18.75
C SER A 30 -6.81 19.60 19.38
N THR A 31 -5.77 19.29 20.14
CA THR A 31 -5.70 18.04 20.90
C THR A 31 -6.49 18.12 22.21
N GLY A 32 -6.85 19.33 22.66
CA GLY A 32 -7.45 19.56 23.98
C GLY A 32 -6.47 19.44 25.15
N PHE A 33 -5.22 19.04 24.89
CA PHE A 33 -4.17 18.94 25.90
C PHE A 33 -3.46 20.27 26.05
N ARG A 34 -3.28 20.72 27.29
CA ARG A 34 -2.60 22.01 27.53
C ARG A 34 -1.08 21.89 27.39
N ALA A 35 -0.45 22.97 26.95
CA ALA A 35 0.99 23.06 26.75
C ALA A 35 1.75 23.54 28.00
N ASP A 36 1.03 24.04 29.00
CA ASP A 36 1.54 24.46 30.31
C ASP A 36 1.69 23.26 31.28
N ASP A 37 0.89 22.20 31.12
CA ASP A 37 0.97 20.97 31.90
C ASP A 37 1.91 19.92 31.25
N PRO A 38 2.98 19.47 31.96
CA PRO A 38 3.86 18.40 31.49
C PRO A 38 3.15 17.08 31.20
N ASN A 39 2.12 16.71 31.98
CA ASN A 39 1.39 15.45 31.82
C ASN A 39 0.56 15.45 30.54
N ASP A 40 -0.13 16.56 30.27
CA ASP A 40 -0.88 16.75 29.04
C ASP A 40 0.03 16.89 27.80
N THR A 41 1.24 17.42 27.97
CA THR A 41 2.25 17.43 26.91
C THR A 41 2.71 16.01 26.56
N ILE A 42 2.83 15.10 27.53
CA ILE A 42 3.12 13.69 27.27
C ILE A 42 1.97 13.05 26.45
N LYS A 43 0.72 13.27 26.85
CA LYS A 43 -0.46 12.77 26.11
C LYS A 43 -0.51 13.30 24.68
N ALA A 44 -0.18 14.58 24.46
CA ALA A 44 -0.12 15.16 23.12
C ALA A 44 0.95 14.46 22.25
N LYS A 45 2.13 14.18 22.80
CA LYS A 45 3.20 13.44 22.11
C LYS A 45 2.80 12.00 21.78
N ILE A 46 2.11 11.32 22.70
CA ILE A 46 1.57 9.97 22.46
C ILE A 46 0.58 10.01 21.30
N LEU A 47 -0.39 10.94 21.33
CA LEU A 47 -1.36 11.12 20.25
C LEU A 47 -0.70 11.38 18.90
N ARG A 48 0.39 12.17 18.88
CA ARG A 48 1.19 12.37 17.67
C ARG A 48 1.79 11.05 17.17
N ALA A 49 2.45 10.30 18.04
CA ALA A 49 3.09 9.05 17.67
C ALA A 49 2.06 8.01 17.15
N GLU A 50 0.87 7.96 17.73
CA GLU A 50 -0.22 7.11 17.25
C GLU A 50 -0.71 7.51 15.85
N LEU A 51 -0.86 8.81 15.59
CA LEU A 51 -1.30 9.31 14.28
C LEU A 51 -0.22 9.15 13.22
N GLU A 52 1.04 9.35 13.60
CA GLU A 52 2.20 9.08 12.75
C GLU A 52 2.27 7.58 12.40
N ALA A 53 2.09 6.69 13.39
CA ALA A 53 2.01 5.25 13.15
C ALA A 53 0.84 4.87 12.22
N LYS A 54 -0.32 5.52 12.34
CA LYS A 54 -1.47 5.33 11.43
C LYS A 54 -1.19 5.83 10.02
N GLU A 55 -0.42 6.90 9.86
CA GLU A 55 0.07 7.37 8.55
C GLU A 55 1.03 6.35 7.92
N TYR A 56 1.92 5.75 8.71
CA TYR A 56 2.86 4.72 8.25
C TYR A 56 2.21 3.36 7.98
N GLN A 57 1.23 2.96 8.78
CA GLN A 57 0.46 1.72 8.59
C GLN A 57 -0.49 1.78 7.39
N ARG A 58 -0.50 2.88 6.64
CA ARG A 58 -1.20 2.93 5.35
C ARG A 58 -0.66 1.85 4.44
N VAL A 59 -1.51 0.87 4.20
CA VAL A 59 -1.44 -0.02 3.05
C VAL A 59 -1.26 0.89 1.83
N PRO A 60 -0.20 0.69 1.01
CA PRO A 60 -0.02 1.47 -0.20
C PRO A 60 -1.33 1.42 -0.98
N VAL A 61 -1.81 2.58 -1.45
CA VAL A 61 -3.02 2.65 -2.30
C VAL A 61 -2.86 1.56 -3.35
N VAL A 62 -3.67 0.52 -3.22
CA VAL A 62 -3.68 -0.58 -4.17
C VAL A 62 -4.19 0.04 -5.45
N ASN A 63 -3.27 0.49 -6.29
CA ASN A 63 -3.58 0.84 -7.66
C ASN A 63 -4.29 -0.40 -8.20
N GLY A 64 -5.57 -0.27 -8.56
CA GLY A 64 -6.35 -1.41 -9.07
C GLY A 64 -5.76 -2.05 -10.33
N ALA A 65 -4.71 -1.44 -10.89
CA ALA A 65 -3.88 -1.96 -11.97
C ALA A 65 -2.77 -2.93 -11.51
N ALA A 66 -2.52 -3.11 -10.21
CA ALA A 66 -1.53 -4.07 -9.72
C ALA A 66 -1.94 -5.49 -10.10
N TRP A 67 -0.99 -6.27 -10.61
CA TRP A 67 -1.21 -7.63 -11.11
C TRP A 67 -2.01 -8.51 -10.13
N ASP A 68 -1.61 -8.48 -8.86
CA ASP A 68 -2.20 -9.28 -7.78
C ASP A 68 -3.66 -8.93 -7.49
N THR A 69 -4.09 -7.72 -7.85
CA THR A 69 -5.47 -7.28 -7.63
C THR A 69 -6.33 -7.46 -8.86
N TRP A 70 -5.78 -7.19 -10.05
CA TRP A 70 -6.59 -7.15 -11.27
C TRP A 70 -6.76 -8.52 -11.92
N VAL A 71 -5.70 -9.34 -11.98
CA VAL A 71 -5.74 -10.62 -12.70
C VAL A 71 -6.68 -11.63 -12.05
N PRO A 72 -6.65 -11.85 -10.72
CA PRO A 72 -7.59 -12.78 -10.10
C PRO A 72 -9.04 -12.38 -10.32
N LYS A 73 -9.35 -11.08 -10.21
CA LYS A 73 -10.70 -10.54 -10.49
C LYS A 73 -11.11 -10.73 -11.94
N PHE A 74 -10.18 -10.54 -12.88
CA PHE A 74 -10.42 -10.76 -14.31
C PHE A 74 -10.75 -12.23 -14.59
N LEU A 75 -9.97 -13.16 -14.04
CA LEU A 75 -10.19 -14.60 -14.22
C LEU A 75 -11.55 -15.04 -13.67
N VAL A 76 -11.91 -14.61 -12.46
CA VAL A 76 -13.22 -14.90 -11.86
C VAL A 76 -14.37 -14.38 -12.73
N ARG A 77 -14.21 -13.20 -13.36
CA ARG A 77 -15.24 -12.57 -14.17
C ARG A 77 -15.40 -13.19 -15.57
N HIS A 78 -14.33 -13.71 -16.16
CA HIS A 78 -14.31 -14.08 -17.57
C HIS A 78 -14.16 -15.57 -17.84
N CYS A 79 -13.71 -16.37 -16.87
CA CYS A 79 -13.71 -17.82 -17.01
C CYS A 79 -15.14 -18.36 -16.78
N GLN A 80 -15.77 -18.86 -17.85
CA GLN A 80 -17.14 -19.38 -17.80
C GLN A 80 -17.24 -20.73 -17.09
N THR A 81 -16.19 -21.55 -17.17
CA THR A 81 -16.13 -22.88 -16.56
C THR A 81 -15.04 -22.96 -15.49
N ARG A 82 -15.25 -23.84 -14.51
CA ARG A 82 -14.31 -24.05 -13.41
C ARG A 82 -12.98 -24.60 -13.91
N GLU A 83 -13.00 -25.47 -14.91
CA GLU A 83 -11.83 -26.10 -15.50
C GLU A 83 -10.93 -25.06 -16.18
N THR A 84 -11.54 -24.13 -16.93
CA THR A 84 -10.79 -23.02 -17.54
C THR A 84 -10.22 -22.07 -16.49
N PHE A 85 -10.98 -21.78 -15.43
CA PHE A 85 -10.50 -20.96 -14.32
C PHE A 85 -9.26 -21.58 -13.66
N VAL A 86 -9.32 -22.85 -13.26
CA VAL A 86 -8.20 -23.55 -12.61
C VAL A 86 -6.97 -23.56 -13.51
N ARG A 87 -7.15 -23.86 -14.81
CA ARG A 87 -6.03 -23.86 -15.77
C ARG A 87 -5.37 -22.49 -15.91
N TYR A 88 -6.16 -21.41 -15.98
CA TYR A 88 -5.62 -20.05 -16.10
C TYR A 88 -5.04 -19.55 -14.79
N GLU A 89 -5.59 -19.93 -13.65
CA GLU A 89 -5.03 -19.65 -12.34
C GLU A 89 -3.65 -20.33 -12.18
N ASP A 90 -3.52 -21.60 -12.60
CA ASP A 90 -2.25 -22.32 -12.56
C ASP A 90 -1.21 -21.71 -13.51
N ALA A 91 -1.62 -21.27 -14.71
CA ALA A 91 -0.75 -20.51 -15.60
C ALA A 91 -0.33 -19.17 -14.96
N TRP A 92 -1.27 -18.48 -14.32
CA TRP A 92 -1.03 -17.21 -13.65
C TRP A 92 -0.02 -17.33 -12.51
N LYS A 93 -0.05 -18.40 -11.70
CA LYS A 93 0.94 -18.62 -10.62
C LYS A 93 2.38 -18.53 -11.11
N TRP A 94 2.66 -19.10 -12.29
CA TRP A 94 4.01 -19.04 -12.89
C TRP A 94 4.37 -17.66 -13.41
N ILE A 95 3.42 -16.97 -14.03
CA ILE A 95 3.62 -15.60 -14.52
C ILE A 95 3.85 -14.66 -13.33
N ALA A 96 3.02 -14.75 -12.29
CA ALA A 96 3.14 -13.96 -11.07
C ALA A 96 4.50 -14.14 -10.39
N LEU A 97 4.98 -15.40 -10.28
CA LEU A 97 6.31 -15.70 -9.74
C LEU A 97 7.41 -15.00 -10.55
N TRP A 98 7.36 -15.08 -11.87
CA TRP A 98 8.36 -14.44 -12.72
C TRP A 98 8.30 -12.91 -12.64
N LEU A 99 7.09 -12.33 -12.66
CA LEU A 99 6.88 -10.89 -12.50
C LEU A 99 7.45 -10.40 -11.15
N GLN A 100 7.29 -11.18 -10.08
CA GLN A 100 7.89 -10.88 -8.77
C GLN A 100 9.42 -10.93 -8.82
N HIS A 101 10.01 -11.95 -9.45
CA HIS A 101 11.46 -12.04 -9.65
C HIS A 101 12.02 -10.83 -10.43
N GLN A 102 11.30 -10.37 -11.45
CA GLN A 102 11.67 -9.21 -12.26
C GLN A 102 11.23 -7.86 -11.66
N ARG A 103 10.58 -7.85 -10.48
CA ARG A 103 10.05 -6.65 -9.81
C ARG A 103 9.10 -5.81 -10.68
N ILE A 104 8.26 -6.49 -11.47
CA ILE A 104 7.25 -5.89 -12.35
C ILE A 104 5.90 -5.98 -11.64
N HIS A 105 5.40 -4.84 -11.16
CA HIS A 105 4.20 -4.79 -10.30
C HIS A 105 2.92 -4.35 -11.03
N ALA A 106 3.04 -3.79 -12.24
CA ALA A 106 1.90 -3.31 -13.02
C ALA A 106 2.03 -3.52 -14.54
N PRO A 107 0.91 -3.64 -15.29
CA PRO A 107 0.85 -3.77 -16.75
C PRO A 107 1.68 -2.76 -17.54
N ARG A 108 1.69 -1.50 -17.10
CA ARG A 108 2.45 -0.42 -17.75
C ARG A 108 3.97 -0.64 -17.78
N GLN A 109 4.49 -1.52 -16.93
CA GLN A 109 5.91 -1.84 -16.87
C GLN A 109 6.27 -3.00 -17.82
N LEU A 110 5.27 -3.67 -18.39
CA LEU A 110 5.48 -4.80 -19.29
C LEU A 110 5.88 -4.28 -20.66
N THR A 111 6.88 -4.92 -21.25
CA THR A 111 7.34 -4.65 -22.63
C THR A 111 7.34 -5.95 -23.42
N TYR A 112 7.36 -5.84 -24.75
CA TYR A 112 7.43 -7.03 -25.61
C TYR A 112 8.66 -7.89 -25.29
N ARG A 113 9.82 -7.26 -25.07
CA ARG A 113 11.07 -7.93 -24.72
C ARG A 113 10.93 -8.78 -23.45
N LEU A 114 10.31 -8.22 -22.41
CA LEU A 114 10.02 -8.93 -21.17
C LEU A 114 9.13 -10.17 -21.42
N GLY A 115 8.19 -10.09 -22.35
CA GLY A 115 7.38 -11.24 -22.77
C GLY A 115 8.22 -12.39 -23.36
N VAL A 116 9.24 -12.08 -24.18
CA VAL A 116 10.15 -13.10 -24.73
C VAL A 116 11.03 -13.69 -23.64
N GLU A 117 11.57 -12.86 -22.75
CA GLU A 117 12.38 -13.29 -21.60
C GLU A 117 11.62 -14.20 -20.64
N TYR A 118 10.31 -14.01 -20.47
CA TYR A 118 9.47 -14.93 -19.69
C TYR A 118 9.43 -16.34 -20.29
N VAL A 119 9.28 -16.44 -21.62
CA VAL A 119 9.21 -17.76 -22.28
C VAL A 119 10.52 -18.50 -22.11
N ASP A 120 11.64 -17.82 -22.31
CA ASP A 120 12.99 -18.38 -22.11
C ASP A 120 13.22 -18.78 -20.64
N TRP A 121 12.81 -17.94 -19.69
CA TRP A 121 12.86 -18.28 -18.28
C TRP A 121 12.02 -19.51 -17.97
N ARG A 122 10.80 -19.62 -18.51
CA ARG A 122 9.88 -20.71 -18.18
C ARG A 122 10.39 -22.08 -18.64
N THR A 123 11.17 -22.13 -19.72
CA THR A 123 11.76 -23.37 -20.24
C THR A 123 13.00 -23.81 -19.47
N HIS A 124 13.77 -22.86 -18.93
CA HIS A 124 15.03 -23.16 -18.24
C HIS A 124 14.93 -23.20 -16.71
N PHE A 125 13.87 -22.62 -16.14
CA PHE A 125 13.72 -22.51 -14.69
C PHE A 125 13.40 -23.86 -14.04
N LYS A 126 14.35 -24.38 -13.25
CA LYS A 126 14.14 -25.54 -12.38
C LYS A 126 13.63 -25.04 -11.02
N LYS A 127 12.39 -25.38 -10.68
CA LYS A 127 11.86 -25.18 -9.33
C LYS A 127 12.76 -25.96 -8.35
N ARG A 128 13.40 -25.28 -7.39
CA ARG A 128 14.05 -25.99 -6.28
C ARG A 128 12.93 -26.64 -5.48
N THR A 129 12.87 -27.96 -5.55
CA THR A 129 11.97 -28.82 -4.78
C THR A 129 12.40 -28.85 -3.32
#